data_AF-A0A955SLJ4-F1
#
_entry.id   AF-A0A955SLJ4-F1
#
_cell.length_a   1.000
_cell.length_b   1.000
_cell.length_c   1.000
_cell.angle_alpha   90.00
_cell.angle_beta   90.00
_cell.angle_gamma   90.00
#
_symmetry.space_group_name_H-M   'P 1'
#
loop_
_entity.id
_entity.type
_entity.pdbx_description
1 polymer ?
#
loop_
_entity_poly.entity_id
_entity_poly.type
_entity_poly.pdbx_seq_one_letter_code
_entity_poly.pdbx_strand_id
1 'polypeptide(L)'
;MRLIHTADWQIGMRAAHVGEAGEIVRKSRIQTLSRILELAKEHRVDLILVAGDSFEDNGVDRILVQKVIDALRSSPVPIYFIPGNHDPFVPGSVWDYPSWRQVDNLHVLTETEPVSIPGGTLYPCPLFEKHSRKDPTSWIQPKEGEGIRIGLGHGTVEGIPQDEPDYPIAKDAAEQ
;
A
#
# COMPACT_ATOMS: atom_id res chain seq x y z
N MET A 1 6.63 -10.50 -16.30
CA MET A 1 6.46 -10.06 -14.90
C MET A 1 5.09 -10.49 -14.41
N ARG A 2 5.02 -11.05 -13.21
CA ARG A 2 3.79 -11.38 -12.48
C ARG A 2 3.86 -10.70 -11.12
N LEU A 3 2.77 -10.06 -10.70
CA LEU A 3 2.71 -9.35 -9.43
C LEU A 3 1.43 -9.68 -8.68
N ILE A 4 1.45 -9.44 -7.37
CA ILE A 4 0.23 -9.27 -6.57
C ILE A 4 0.06 -7.78 -6.32
N HIS A 5 -1.14 -7.28 -6.58
CA HIS A 5 -1.57 -5.96 -6.17
C HIS A 5 -2.65 -6.10 -5.09
N THR A 6 -2.48 -5.41 -3.97
CA THR A 6 -3.40 -5.40 -2.84
C THR A 6 -3.42 -4.01 -2.21
N ALA A 7 -4.42 -3.72 -1.38
CA ALA A 7 -4.59 -2.46 -0.66
C ALA A 7 -5.53 -2.70 0.53
N ASP A 8 -5.79 -1.66 1.33
CA ASP A 8 -6.90 -1.60 2.29
C ASP A 8 -6.90 -2.74 3.33
N TRP A 9 -5.71 -3.11 3.80
CA TRP A 9 -5.59 -4.10 4.86
C TRP A 9 -6.20 -3.60 6.16
N GLN A 10 -6.18 -2.28 6.40
CA GLN A 10 -6.77 -1.59 7.56
C GLN A 10 -6.48 -2.32 8.87
N ILE A 11 -5.22 -2.71 9.07
CA ILE A 11 -4.76 -3.36 10.30
C ILE A 11 -4.97 -2.40 11.46
N GLY A 12 -5.62 -2.87 12.53
CA GLY A 12 -5.99 -2.04 13.69
C GLY A 12 -7.46 -1.65 13.73
N MET A 13 -8.22 -1.87 12.65
CA MET A 13 -9.66 -1.62 12.62
C MET A 13 -10.38 -2.35 13.74
N ARG A 14 -11.20 -1.64 14.52
CA ARG A 14 -11.97 -2.24 15.63
C ARG A 14 -13.08 -3.17 15.14
N ALA A 15 -13.65 -2.90 13.97
CA ALA A 15 -14.78 -3.63 13.39
C ALA A 15 -16.00 -3.69 14.33
N ALA A 16 -16.30 -2.59 15.03
CA ALA A 16 -17.38 -2.55 16.03
C ALA A 16 -18.78 -2.77 15.44
N HIS A 17 -18.98 -2.43 14.16
CA HIS A 17 -20.25 -2.56 13.44
C HIS A 17 -20.71 -4.02 13.27
N VAL A 18 -19.80 -5.00 13.38
CA VAL A 18 -20.14 -6.44 13.32
C VAL A 18 -20.22 -7.12 14.70
N GLY A 19 -20.18 -6.34 15.80
CA GLY A 19 -20.31 -6.88 17.16
C GLY A 19 -19.24 -7.94 17.48
N GLU A 20 -19.68 -9.10 17.96
CA GLU A 20 -18.80 -10.21 18.38
C GLU A 20 -17.92 -10.75 17.24
N ALA A 21 -18.38 -10.66 15.98
CA ALA A 21 -17.59 -11.07 14.82
C ALA A 21 -16.36 -10.17 14.57
N GLY A 22 -16.25 -9.03 15.26
CA GLY A 22 -15.13 -8.11 15.08
C GLY A 22 -13.77 -8.74 15.39
N GLU A 23 -13.70 -9.69 16.33
CA GLU A 23 -12.45 -10.43 16.59
C GLU A 23 -12.05 -11.29 15.40
N ILE A 24 -13.01 -11.96 14.77
CA ILE A 24 -12.78 -12.79 13.58
C ILE A 24 -12.27 -11.91 12.44
N VAL A 25 -12.92 -10.76 12.19
CA VAL A 25 -12.49 -9.80 11.15
C VAL A 25 -11.04 -9.35 11.37
N ARG A 26 -10.68 -8.94 12.59
CA ARG A 26 -9.31 -8.51 12.92
C ARG A 26 -8.30 -9.63 12.72
N LYS A 27 -8.63 -10.86 13.13
CA LYS A 27 -7.77 -12.03 12.92
C LYS A 27 -7.61 -12.34 11.43
N SER A 28 -8.69 -12.30 10.66
CA SER A 28 -8.66 -12.54 9.22
C SER A 28 -7.77 -11.53 8.48
N ARG A 29 -7.84 -10.24 8.83
CA ARG A 29 -6.95 -9.21 8.25
C ARG A 29 -5.46 -9.54 8.44
N ILE A 30 -5.07 -10.04 9.61
CA ILE A 30 -3.69 -10.51 9.85
C ILE A 30 -3.38 -11.80 9.08
N GLN A 31 -4.30 -12.75 9.03
CA GLN A 31 -4.14 -14.00 8.28
C GLN A 31 -3.99 -13.77 6.76
N THR A 32 -4.62 -12.72 6.23
CA THR A 32 -4.47 -12.29 4.84
C THR A 32 -3.01 -12.04 4.46
N LEU A 33 -2.19 -11.51 5.38
CA LEU A 33 -0.77 -11.26 5.13
C LEU A 33 -0.04 -12.57 4.79
N SER A 34 -0.24 -13.61 5.60
CA SER A 34 0.33 -14.93 5.34
C SER A 34 -0.19 -15.53 4.04
N ARG A 35 -1.50 -15.39 3.76
CA ARG A 35 -2.09 -15.89 2.51
C ARG A 35 -1.52 -15.19 1.27
N ILE A 36 -1.23 -13.89 1.34
CA ILE A 36 -0.57 -13.15 0.27
C ILE A 36 0.82 -13.73 -0.02
N LEU A 37 1.61 -14.04 1.02
CA LEU A 37 2.93 -14.65 0.83
C LEU A 37 2.86 -16.08 0.27
N GLU A 38 1.87 -16.86 0.71
CA GLU A 38 1.62 -18.19 0.15
C GLU A 38 1.27 -18.11 -1.34
N LEU A 39 0.37 -17.20 -1.73
CA LEU A 39 0.02 -16.93 -3.13
C LEU A 39 1.24 -16.49 -3.94
N ALA A 40 2.06 -15.61 -3.37
CA ALA A 40 3.28 -15.13 -4.00
C ALA A 40 4.21 -16.29 -4.37
N LYS A 41 4.38 -17.24 -3.45
CA LYS A 41 5.17 -18.46 -3.66
C LYS A 41 4.51 -19.42 -4.65
N GLU A 42 3.23 -19.71 -4.47
CA GLU A 42 2.44 -20.64 -5.31
C GLU A 42 2.48 -20.22 -6.77
N HIS A 43 2.26 -18.93 -7.03
CA HIS A 43 2.19 -18.38 -8.37
C HIS A 43 3.53 -17.87 -8.90
N ARG A 44 4.63 -17.99 -8.14
CA ARG A 44 5.96 -17.49 -8.51
C ARG A 44 5.88 -16.04 -8.99
N VAL A 45 5.27 -15.19 -8.18
CA VAL A 45 5.20 -13.75 -8.47
C VAL A 45 6.60 -13.15 -8.32
N ASP A 46 6.85 -12.01 -8.97
CA ASP A 46 8.14 -11.32 -8.96
C ASP A 46 8.20 -10.23 -7.87
N LEU A 47 7.04 -9.67 -7.49
CA LEU A 47 6.88 -8.62 -6.48
C LEU A 47 5.45 -8.53 -5.95
N ILE A 48 5.29 -7.84 -4.82
CA ILE A 48 3.99 -7.50 -4.22
C ILE A 48 3.89 -5.98 -4.11
N LEU A 49 2.76 -5.40 -4.52
CA LEU A 49 2.44 -3.99 -4.42
C LEU A 49 1.28 -3.80 -3.43
N VAL A 50 1.48 -2.90 -2.46
CA VAL A 50 0.49 -2.53 -1.44
C VAL A 50 0.12 -1.05 -1.63
N ALA A 51 -1.05 -0.82 -2.23
CA ALA A 51 -1.50 0.48 -2.74
C ALA A 51 -2.27 1.30 -1.69
N GLY A 52 -1.69 1.48 -0.50
CA GLY A 52 -2.28 2.32 0.55
C GLY A 52 -3.14 1.57 1.57
N ASP A 53 -3.44 2.28 2.66
CA ASP A 53 -4.34 1.87 3.74
C ASP A 53 -4.00 0.50 4.33
N SER A 54 -2.72 0.32 4.64
CA SER A 54 -2.24 -0.88 5.33
C SER A 54 -2.72 -0.90 6.78
N PHE A 55 -2.82 0.27 7.41
CA PHE A 55 -3.27 0.46 8.79
C PHE A 55 -4.56 1.28 8.83
N GLU A 56 -5.37 1.05 9.87
CA GLU A 56 -6.61 1.81 10.09
C GLU A 56 -6.35 3.30 10.34
N ASP A 57 -5.26 3.62 11.04
CA ASP A 57 -4.79 4.98 11.25
C ASP A 57 -3.33 4.99 11.75
N ASN A 58 -2.75 6.19 11.87
CA ASN A 58 -1.42 6.38 12.45
C ASN A 58 -1.35 6.15 13.97
N GLY A 59 -2.48 5.92 14.65
CA GLY A 59 -2.58 5.62 16.08
C GLY A 59 -2.55 4.13 16.41
N VAL A 60 -2.40 3.26 15.41
CA VAL A 60 -2.28 1.81 15.62
C VAL A 60 -1.10 1.46 16.51
N ASP A 61 -1.33 0.54 17.46
CA ASP A 61 -0.35 0.11 18.44
C ASP A 61 0.93 -0.41 17.75
N ARG A 62 2.09 0.05 18.26
CA ARG A 62 3.42 -0.33 17.74
C ARG A 62 3.67 -1.84 17.76
N ILE A 63 3.11 -2.57 18.72
CA ILE A 63 3.15 -4.04 18.79
C ILE A 63 2.43 -4.64 17.58
N LEU A 64 1.31 -4.05 17.15
CA LEU A 64 0.57 -4.52 15.98
C LEU A 64 1.31 -4.21 14.69
N VAL A 65 1.92 -3.02 14.56
CA VAL A 65 2.80 -2.70 13.42
C VAL A 65 3.98 -3.67 13.36
N GLN A 66 4.62 -3.97 14.49
CA GLN A 66 5.71 -4.96 14.54
C GLN A 66 5.24 -6.36 14.11
N LYS A 67 4.03 -6.79 14.51
CA LYS A 67 3.45 -8.06 14.04
C LYS A 67 3.27 -8.10 12.52
N VAL A 68 2.88 -6.99 11.89
CA VAL A 68 2.78 -6.91 10.42
C VAL A 68 4.16 -7.08 9.78
N ILE A 69 5.15 -6.34 10.26
CA ILE A 69 6.54 -6.43 9.76
C ILE A 69 7.07 -7.86 9.91
N ASP A 70 6.86 -8.50 11.06
CA ASP A 70 7.34 -9.86 11.31
C ASP A 70 6.61 -10.89 10.45
N ALA A 71 5.32 -10.72 10.19
CA ALA A 71 4.56 -11.58 9.29
C ALA A 71 5.05 -11.49 7.83
N LEU A 72 5.57 -10.32 7.42
CA LEU A 72 6.00 -10.06 6.05
C LEU A 72 7.50 -10.27 5.82
N ARG A 73 8.31 -10.32 6.89
CA ARG A 73 9.77 -10.50 6.83
C ARG A 73 10.19 -11.72 6.00
N SER A 74 9.40 -12.81 6.02
CA SER A 74 9.68 -14.05 5.30
C SER A 74 9.24 -14.03 3.82
N SER A 75 8.81 -12.89 3.30
CA SER A 75 8.38 -12.77 1.91
C SER A 75 9.48 -13.24 0.95
N PRO A 76 9.15 -14.12 -0.02
CA PRO A 76 10.11 -14.61 -1.00
C PRO A 76 10.48 -13.57 -2.07
N VAL A 77 9.78 -12.43 -2.08
CA VAL A 77 9.89 -11.36 -3.07
C VAL A 77 9.81 -9.98 -2.41
N PRO A 78 10.32 -8.91 -3.04
CA PRO A 78 10.18 -7.57 -2.51
C PRO A 78 8.70 -7.14 -2.43
N ILE A 79 8.37 -6.43 -1.36
CA ILE A 79 7.05 -5.82 -1.13
C ILE A 79 7.22 -4.30 -1.12
N TYR A 80 6.45 -3.61 -1.96
CA TYR A 80 6.46 -2.16 -2.05
C TYR A 80 5.15 -1.59 -1.51
N PHE A 81 5.25 -0.66 -0.57
CA PHE A 81 4.12 0.02 0.05
C PHE A 81 4.11 1.47 -0.38
N ILE A 82 2.91 1.99 -0.61
CA ILE A 82 2.66 3.43 -0.50
C ILE A 82 1.77 3.67 0.74
N PRO A 83 2.03 4.73 1.53
CA PRO A 83 1.08 5.31 2.48
C PRO A 83 -0.24 5.70 1.80
N GLY A 84 -1.36 5.33 2.42
CA GLY A 84 -2.70 5.75 2.00
C GLY A 84 -3.21 6.92 2.84
N ASN A 85 -4.52 7.18 2.76
CA ASN A 85 -5.12 8.34 3.40
C ASN A 85 -5.51 8.06 4.86
N HIS A 86 -5.71 6.80 5.24
CA HIS A 86 -5.85 6.41 6.64
C HIS A 86 -4.50 6.43 7.39
N ASP A 87 -3.42 6.05 6.72
CA ASP A 87 -2.08 5.99 7.27
C ASP A 87 -1.10 6.90 6.50
N PRO A 88 -1.34 8.22 6.39
CA PRO A 88 -0.48 9.10 5.60
C PRO A 88 0.93 9.17 6.20
N PHE A 89 1.93 9.36 5.35
CA PHE A 89 3.31 9.56 5.79
C PHE A 89 3.50 10.96 6.35
N VAL A 90 3.48 11.05 7.68
CA VAL A 90 3.72 12.26 8.46
C VAL A 90 4.66 11.94 9.62
N PRO A 91 5.32 12.95 10.22
CA PRO A 91 6.18 12.72 11.38
C PRO A 91 5.45 11.96 12.50
N GLY A 92 6.02 10.84 12.93
CA GLY A 92 5.44 9.97 13.95
C GLY A 92 4.39 8.98 13.43
N SER A 93 4.21 8.86 12.12
CA SER A 93 3.33 7.85 11.49
C SER A 93 3.81 6.42 11.75
N VAL A 94 2.94 5.44 11.47
CA VAL A 94 3.28 4.00 11.54
C VAL A 94 4.45 3.62 10.64
N TRP A 95 4.69 4.41 9.60
CA TRP A 95 5.77 4.26 8.62
C TRP A 95 7.13 4.79 9.11
N ASP A 96 7.15 5.68 10.11
CA ASP A 96 8.40 6.21 10.68
C ASP A 96 9.13 5.20 11.57
N TYR A 97 8.49 4.09 11.91
CA TYR A 97 9.06 3.08 12.79
C TYR A 97 10.34 2.47 12.20
N PRO A 98 11.49 2.50 12.91
CA PRO A 98 12.76 2.01 12.39
C PRO A 98 12.75 0.55 11.92
N SER A 99 11.85 -0.27 12.49
CA SER A 99 11.71 -1.69 12.17
C SER A 99 11.44 -1.96 10.68
N TRP A 100 10.79 -1.04 9.96
CA TRP A 100 10.59 -1.16 8.50
C TRP A 100 11.92 -1.25 7.76
N ARG A 101 12.89 -0.42 8.14
CA ARG A 101 14.22 -0.34 7.51
C ARG A 101 15.16 -1.48 7.94
N GLN A 102 14.76 -2.31 8.90
CA GLN A 102 15.54 -3.48 9.34
C GLN A 102 15.23 -4.74 8.53
N VAL A 103 14.34 -4.64 7.56
CA VAL A 103 13.84 -5.76 6.77
C VAL A 103 13.98 -5.43 5.29
N ASP A 104 15.06 -5.91 4.67
CA ASP A 104 15.52 -5.49 3.34
C ASP A 104 14.50 -5.71 2.21
N ASN A 105 13.58 -6.67 2.37
CA ASN A 105 12.54 -6.99 1.38
C ASN A 105 11.25 -6.16 1.52
N LEU A 106 11.16 -5.25 2.51
CA LEU A 106 10.03 -4.36 2.69
C LEU A 106 10.44 -2.93 2.34
N HIS A 107 9.80 -2.36 1.33
CA HIS A 107 10.10 -1.03 0.79
C HIS A 107 8.91 -0.11 1.02
N VAL A 108 8.99 0.76 2.03
CA VAL A 108 7.99 1.82 2.24
C VAL A 108 8.39 3.03 1.40
N LEU A 109 7.66 3.26 0.31
CA LEU A 109 7.94 4.34 -0.63
C LEU A 109 7.29 5.61 -0.11
N THR A 110 8.12 6.55 0.32
CA THR A 110 7.71 7.81 1.00
C THR A 110 8.06 9.06 0.19
N GLU A 111 8.59 8.87 -1.01
CA GLU A 111 8.99 9.92 -1.94
C GLU A 111 8.29 9.69 -3.29
N THR A 112 7.93 10.79 -3.98
CA THR A 112 7.34 10.77 -5.32
C THR A 112 8.44 10.76 -6.38
N GLU A 113 9.15 9.64 -6.49
CA GLU A 113 10.21 9.45 -7.48
C GLU A 113 10.19 8.05 -8.10
N PRO A 114 10.65 7.86 -9.35
CA PRO A 114 10.66 6.55 -9.99
C PRO A 114 11.57 5.55 -9.27
N VAL A 115 11.05 4.36 -8.98
CA VAL A 115 11.77 3.27 -8.30
C VAL A 115 11.96 2.10 -9.26
N SER A 116 13.19 1.58 -9.35
CA SER A 116 13.47 0.36 -10.12
C SER A 116 12.87 -0.86 -9.42
N ILE A 117 12.11 -1.66 -10.18
CA ILE A 117 11.48 -2.89 -9.68
C ILE A 117 11.78 -4.05 -10.62
N PRO A 118 11.60 -5.32 -10.20
CA PRO A 118 11.78 -6.46 -11.09
C PRO A 118 10.94 -6.30 -12.37
N GLY A 119 11.61 -6.22 -13.53
CA GLY A 119 10.94 -6.12 -14.84
C GLY A 119 10.36 -4.75 -15.21
N GLY A 120 10.66 -3.68 -14.45
CA GLY A 120 10.08 -2.38 -14.76
C GLY A 120 10.46 -1.22 -13.84
N THR A 121 9.67 -0.15 -13.93
CA THR A 121 9.76 1.05 -13.09
C THR A 121 8.43 1.30 -12.41
N LEU A 122 8.47 1.55 -11.11
CA LEU A 122 7.33 1.91 -10.28
C LEU A 122 7.33 3.44 -10.07
N TYR A 123 6.17 4.06 -10.20
CA TYR A 123 5.92 5.47 -9.94
C TYR A 123 4.98 5.57 -8.72
N PRO A 124 5.53 5.60 -7.50
CA PRO A 124 4.76 5.63 -6.27
C PRO A 124 4.14 7.00 -5.98
N CYS A 125 2.91 7.01 -5.51
CA CYS A 125 2.18 8.21 -5.12
C CYS A 125 1.81 8.12 -3.62
N PRO A 126 2.79 8.21 -2.70
CA PRO A 126 2.54 8.22 -1.27
C PRO A 126 1.67 9.40 -0.86
N LEU A 127 0.74 9.18 0.07
CA LEU A 127 -0.11 10.25 0.61
C LEU A 127 0.50 10.82 1.90
N PHE A 128 0.40 12.14 2.05
CA PHE A 128 0.99 12.91 3.17
C PHE A 128 -0.05 13.64 4.02
N GLU A 129 -1.33 13.50 3.69
CA GLU A 129 -2.46 14.06 4.42
C GLU A 129 -3.65 13.09 4.35
N LYS A 130 -4.63 13.26 5.24
CA LYS A 130 -5.78 12.35 5.31
C LYS A 130 -6.80 12.59 4.19
N HIS A 131 -6.90 13.82 3.71
CA HIS A 131 -7.84 14.22 2.67
C HIS A 131 -7.18 15.23 1.75
N SER A 132 -7.38 15.07 0.44
CA SER A 132 -6.89 16.05 -0.53
C SER A 132 -7.77 16.08 -1.78
N ARG A 133 -7.77 17.24 -2.45
CA ARG A 133 -8.40 17.42 -3.77
C ARG A 133 -7.39 17.38 -4.91
N LYS A 134 -6.13 17.04 -4.61
CA LYS A 134 -5.06 16.95 -5.60
C LYS A 134 -5.02 15.53 -6.16
N ASP A 135 -4.79 15.43 -7.46
CA ASP A 135 -4.51 14.14 -8.09
C ASP A 135 -3.13 13.65 -7.66
N PRO A 136 -3.04 12.53 -6.90
CA PRO A 136 -1.77 12.02 -6.41
C PRO A 136 -0.87 11.50 -7.55
N THR A 137 -1.43 11.20 -8.72
CA THR A 137 -0.72 10.67 -9.88
C THR A 137 -0.20 11.76 -10.83
N SER A 138 -0.58 13.03 -10.61
CA SER A 138 -0.23 14.16 -11.49
C SER A 138 1.27 14.44 -11.66
N TRP A 139 2.12 13.91 -10.79
CA TRP A 139 3.58 14.04 -10.91
C TRP A 139 4.18 13.05 -11.92
N ILE A 140 3.46 11.98 -12.25
CA ILE A 140 3.96 10.89 -13.08
C ILE A 140 4.23 11.44 -14.48
N GLN A 141 5.51 11.40 -14.87
CA GLN A 141 5.96 11.67 -16.22
C GLN A 141 6.74 10.43 -16.67
N PRO A 142 6.09 9.48 -17.35
CA PRO A 142 6.72 8.20 -17.67
C PRO A 142 7.89 8.44 -18.63
N LYS A 143 9.09 8.06 -18.19
CA LYS A 143 10.27 8.13 -19.06
C LYS A 143 10.23 6.99 -20.09
N GLU A 144 10.64 7.28 -21.32
CA GLU A 144 10.94 6.22 -22.30
C GLU A 144 12.03 5.29 -21.75
N GLY A 145 11.95 4.01 -22.13
CA GLY A 145 12.74 2.95 -21.50
C GLY A 145 12.16 1.55 -21.72
N GLU A 146 12.94 0.54 -21.34
CA GLU A 146 12.56 -0.87 -21.43
C GLU A 146 11.75 -1.30 -20.19
N GLY A 147 10.93 -2.34 -20.35
CA GLY A 147 10.14 -2.92 -19.26
C GLY A 147 8.78 -2.25 -19.02
N ILE A 148 8.09 -2.72 -17.98
CA ILE A 148 6.74 -2.27 -17.64
C ILE A 148 6.83 -1.02 -16.75
N ARG A 149 5.91 -0.08 -16.92
CA ARG A 149 5.76 1.11 -16.06
C ARG A 149 4.49 0.96 -15.26
N ILE A 150 4.58 1.14 -13.95
CA ILE A 150 3.45 1.01 -13.04
C ILE A 150 3.30 2.31 -12.25
N GLY A 151 2.19 3.01 -12.42
CA GLY A 151 1.74 4.01 -11.44
C GLY A 151 1.09 3.32 -10.25
N LEU A 152 1.49 3.67 -9.03
CA LEU A 152 0.91 3.13 -7.81
C LEU A 152 0.40 4.30 -6.97
N GLY A 153 -0.92 4.50 -6.95
CA GLY A 153 -1.58 5.56 -6.20
C GLY A 153 -2.79 5.06 -5.43
N HIS A 154 -3.16 5.80 -4.40
CA HIS A 154 -4.32 5.55 -3.56
C HIS A 154 -5.26 6.76 -3.67
N GLY A 155 -6.52 6.53 -4.00
CA GLY A 155 -7.47 7.60 -4.26
C GLY A 155 -8.68 7.14 -5.07
N THR A 156 -9.49 8.10 -5.48
CA THR A 156 -10.78 7.85 -6.13
C THR A 156 -10.68 8.07 -7.62
N VAL A 157 -10.88 7.03 -8.43
CA VAL A 157 -10.90 7.17 -9.88
C VAL A 157 -12.13 7.97 -10.32
N GLU A 158 -11.91 8.97 -11.18
CA GLU A 158 -12.98 9.79 -11.74
C GLU A 158 -14.07 8.96 -12.44
N GLY A 159 -15.32 9.33 -12.21
CA GLY A 159 -16.48 8.65 -12.78
C GLY A 159 -16.99 7.45 -11.97
N ILE A 160 -16.36 7.12 -10.84
CA ILE A 160 -16.93 6.19 -9.85
C ILE A 160 -17.78 7.00 -8.84
N PRO A 161 -19.06 6.65 -8.63
CA PRO A 161 -19.89 7.35 -7.65
C PRO A 161 -19.31 7.23 -6.24
N GLN A 162 -18.98 8.37 -5.64
CA GLN A 162 -18.65 8.54 -4.23
C GLN A 162 -19.27 9.84 -3.72
N ASP A 163 -19.64 9.87 -2.44
CA ASP A 163 -20.29 11.03 -1.82
C ASP A 163 -19.37 12.26 -1.82
N GLU A 164 -18.07 12.08 -1.57
CA GLU A 164 -17.04 13.11 -1.71
C GLU A 164 -15.76 12.47 -2.27
N PRO A 165 -15.27 12.89 -3.47
CA PRO A 165 -14.03 12.36 -4.02
C PRO A 165 -12.84 12.80 -3.16
N ASP A 166 -12.08 11.81 -2.69
CA ASP A 166 -10.80 12.02 -2.01
C ASP A 166 -9.67 11.54 -2.92
N TYR A 167 -8.63 12.38 -3.08
CA TYR A 167 -7.52 12.15 -4.01
C TYR A 167 -8.01 11.73 -5.40
N PRO A 168 -8.66 12.64 -6.16
CA PRO A 168 -9.24 12.29 -7.46
C PRO A 168 -8.14 11.86 -8.44
N ILE A 169 -8.28 10.67 -9.03
CA ILE A 169 -7.37 10.14 -10.04
C ILE A 169 -8.07 10.19 -11.39
N ALA A 170 -7.47 10.88 -12.36
CA ALA A 170 -8.02 10.98 -13.70
C ALA A 170 -8.27 9.58 -14.31
N LYS A 171 -9.40 9.41 -15.00
CA LYS A 171 -9.75 8.11 -15.59
C LYS A 171 -8.74 7.62 -16.63
N ASP A 172 -8.08 8.56 -17.30
CA ASP A 172 -7.04 8.36 -18.29
C ASP A 172 -5.62 8.50 -17.71
N ALA A 173 -5.44 8.50 -16.38
CA ALA A 173 -4.13 8.67 -15.73
C ALA A 173 -3.05 7.67 -16.20
N ALA A 174 -3.46 6.49 -16.70
CA ALA A 174 -2.53 5.51 -17.26
C ALA A 174 -2.08 5.83 -18.71
N GLU A 175 -2.75 6.76 -19.39
CA GLU A 175 -2.49 7.21 -20.76
C GLU A 175 -1.75 8.55 -20.82
N GLN A 176 -1.63 9.24 -19.68
CA GLN A 176 -0.98 10.55 -19.54
C GLN A 176 0.56 10.47 -19.49
#